data_AF-R6LQK2-F1
#
_entry.id   AF-R6LQK2-F1
#
_cell.length_a   1.000
_cell.length_b   1.000
_cell.length_c   1.000
_cell.angle_alpha   90.00
_cell.angle_beta   90.00
_cell.angle_gamma   90.00
#
_symmetry.space_group_name_H-M   'P 1'
#
loop_
_entity.id
_entity.type
_entity.pdbx_description
1 polymer ?
#
loop_
_entity_poly.entity_id
_entity_poly.type
_entity_poly.pdbx_seq_one_letter_code
_entity_poly.pdbx_strand_id
1 'polypeptide(L)'
;MSKEKNSFWKKCTGSKLFFPAVCLILVILVNVIKSPSFLQISINNGVLYGRLIDIANRGSEIAILAIGMTLTIAVSAGTDISVGSVMALVASCCCTSLVGYGVSSASAVKHPIIFGVLFGILIGGICGCFNGFMVSVLMVLWYQNLKYSLWLRRLYFIRLQER
;
A
#
# COMPACT_ATOMS: atom_id res chain seq x y z
N MET A 1 -21.30 -42.54 -0.20
CA MET A 1 -20.90 -41.65 0.91
C MET A 1 -19.61 -40.88 0.56
N SER A 2 -19.60 -40.08 -0.53
CA SER A 2 -18.38 -39.36 -0.97
C SER A 2 -18.59 -38.05 -1.75
N LYS A 3 -19.83 -37.59 -2.00
CA LYS A 3 -20.09 -36.41 -2.85
C LYS A 3 -19.95 -35.05 -2.15
N GLU A 4 -19.97 -34.98 -0.82
CA GLU A 4 -19.92 -33.68 -0.11
C GLU A 4 -18.54 -33.02 -0.07
N LYS A 5 -17.44 -33.79 0.09
CA LYS A 5 -16.08 -33.22 0.27
C LYS A 5 -15.63 -32.34 -0.91
N ASN A 6 -15.99 -32.70 -2.15
CA ASN A 6 -15.57 -31.95 -3.33
C ASN A 6 -16.20 -30.55 -3.45
N SER A 7 -17.37 -30.33 -2.83
CA SER A 7 -18.07 -29.03 -2.85
C SER A 7 -17.38 -28.01 -1.93
N PHE A 8 -16.95 -28.44 -0.74
CA PHE A 8 -16.29 -27.59 0.23
C PHE A 8 -14.90 -27.17 -0.24
N TRP A 9 -14.09 -28.13 -0.73
CA TRP A 9 -12.76 -27.83 -1.26
C TRP A 9 -12.85 -26.89 -2.47
N LYS A 10 -13.74 -27.11 -3.44
CA LYS A 10 -13.92 -26.18 -4.58
C LYS A 10 -14.35 -24.76 -4.15
N LYS A 11 -15.20 -24.62 -3.12
CA LYS A 11 -15.57 -23.31 -2.57
C LYS A 11 -14.40 -22.62 -1.86
N CYS A 12 -13.58 -23.37 -1.12
CA CYS A 12 -12.39 -22.84 -0.47
C CYS A 12 -11.36 -22.38 -1.50
N THR A 13 -10.99 -23.21 -2.48
CA THR A 13 -9.98 -22.88 -3.50
C THR A 13 -10.46 -21.83 -4.52
N GLY A 14 -11.77 -21.63 -4.66
CA GLY A 14 -12.36 -20.63 -5.56
C GLY A 14 -12.36 -19.20 -5.01
N SER A 15 -12.02 -19.00 -3.72
CA SER A 15 -12.03 -17.68 -3.09
C SER A 15 -10.73 -16.91 -3.36
N LYS A 16 -10.83 -15.59 -3.65
CA LYS A 16 -9.66 -14.71 -3.86
C LYS A 16 -8.71 -14.65 -2.64
N LEU A 17 -9.21 -15.05 -1.47
CA LEU A 17 -8.50 -15.05 -0.19
C LEU A 17 -7.73 -16.36 0.05
N PHE A 18 -8.00 -17.42 -0.73
CA PHE A 18 -7.35 -18.72 -0.54
C PHE A 18 -5.83 -18.64 -0.70
N PHE A 19 -5.37 -18.04 -1.79
CA PHE A 19 -3.95 -17.98 -2.10
C PHE A 19 -3.15 -17.15 -1.07
N PRO A 20 -3.60 -15.93 -0.68
CA PRO A 20 -2.96 -15.17 0.39
C PRO A 20 -2.94 -15.92 1.73
N ALA A 21 -4.05 -16.56 2.12
CA ALA A 21 -4.15 -17.28 3.38
C ALA A 21 -3.21 -18.49 3.43
N VAL A 22 -3.14 -19.28 2.36
CA VAL A 22 -2.23 -20.44 2.26
C VAL A 22 -0.78 -19.97 2.33
N CYS A 23 -0.44 -18.91 1.60
CA CYS A 23 0.91 -18.35 1.62
C CYS A 23 1.31 -17.87 3.03
N LEU A 24 0.38 -17.20 3.74
CA LEU A 24 0.59 -16.74 5.11
C LEU A 24 0.83 -17.92 6.09
N ILE A 25 0.01 -18.97 6.01
CA ILE A 25 0.18 -20.19 6.83
C ILE A 25 1.55 -20.84 6.55
N LEU A 26 1.93 -20.94 5.27
CA LEU A 26 3.19 -21.55 4.86
C LEU A 26 4.40 -20.76 5.40
N VAL A 27 4.36 -19.43 5.32
CA VAL A 27 5.41 -18.55 5.85
C VAL A 27 5.52 -18.69 7.37
N ILE A 28 4.40 -18.74 8.09
CA ILE A 28 4.40 -18.95 9.54
C ILE A 28 5.02 -20.31 9.89
N LEU A 29 4.64 -21.38 9.20
CA LEU A 29 5.19 -22.73 9.42
C LEU A 29 6.71 -22.76 9.21
N VAL A 30 7.21 -22.18 8.12
CA VAL A 30 8.65 -22.10 7.85
C VAL A 30 9.38 -21.32 8.96
N ASN A 31 8.80 -20.23 9.44
CA ASN A 31 9.38 -19.43 10.52
C ASN A 31 9.40 -20.17 11.87
N VAL A 32 8.37 -20.94 12.18
CA VAL A 32 8.30 -21.77 13.39
C VAL A 32 9.34 -22.90 13.35
N ILE A 33 9.50 -23.57 12.21
CA ILE A 33 10.50 -24.65 12.04
C ILE A 33 11.93 -24.10 12.18
N LYS A 34 12.22 -22.92 11.60
CA LYS A 34 13.55 -22.30 11.70
C LYS A 34 13.85 -21.68 13.06
N SER A 35 12.84 -21.30 13.83
CA SER A 35 13.02 -20.62 15.10
C SER A 35 11.86 -20.95 16.06
N PRO A 36 12.05 -21.87 17.02
CA PRO A 36 10.98 -22.26 17.95
C PRO A 36 10.56 -21.13 18.90
N SER A 37 11.40 -20.10 19.06
CA SER A 37 11.07 -18.87 19.81
C SER A 37 10.19 -17.89 19.01
N PHE A 38 9.85 -18.19 17.75
CA PHE A 38 9.05 -17.27 16.91
C PHE A 38 7.66 -16.96 17.46
N LEU A 39 7.04 -17.92 18.16
CA LEU A 39 5.73 -17.75 18.81
C LEU A 39 5.84 -17.37 20.29
N GLN A 40 7.06 -17.17 20.82
CA GLN A 40 7.21 -16.75 22.21
C GLN A 40 6.84 -15.28 22.35
N ILE A 41 5.93 -15.02 23.28
CA ILE A 41 5.46 -13.69 23.67
C ILE A 41 6.02 -13.43 25.06
N SER A 42 6.84 -12.39 25.18
CA SER A 42 7.43 -11.95 26.43
C SER A 42 6.76 -10.64 26.86
N ILE A 43 6.48 -10.49 28.15
CA ILE A 43 5.92 -9.26 28.69
C ILE A 43 7.05 -8.55 29.43
N ASN A 44 7.44 -7.36 28.96
CA ASN A 44 8.48 -6.56 29.58
C ASN A 44 7.90 -5.17 29.89
N ASN A 45 7.94 -4.76 31.16
CA ASN A 45 7.44 -3.47 31.64
C ASN A 45 5.98 -3.14 31.21
N GLY A 46 5.09 -4.14 31.24
CA GLY A 46 3.67 -3.96 30.88
C GLY A 46 3.37 -3.90 29.39
N VAL A 47 4.38 -4.04 28.52
CA VAL A 47 4.23 -4.07 27.06
C VAL A 47 4.53 -5.48 26.53
N LEU A 48 3.70 -5.95 25.60
CA LEU A 48 3.85 -7.24 24.94
C LEU A 48 4.95 -7.14 23.88
N TYR A 49 6.01 -7.93 24.05
CA TYR A 49 7.11 -8.07 23.11
C TYR A 49 7.14 -9.47 22.50
N GLY A 50 7.50 -9.55 21.23
CA GLY A 50 7.62 -10.82 20.52
C GLY A 50 7.49 -10.62 19.03
N ARG A 51 8.07 -11.55 18.25
CA ARG A 51 8.10 -11.46 16.79
C ARG A 51 6.69 -11.37 16.18
N LEU A 52 5.71 -11.98 16.83
CA LEU A 52 4.31 -11.92 16.43
C LEU A 52 3.71 -10.51 16.57
N ILE A 53 4.01 -9.82 17.68
CA ILE A 53 3.56 -8.44 17.91
C ILE A 53 4.25 -7.49 16.94
N ASP A 54 5.55 -7.67 16.67
CA ASP A 54 6.29 -6.85 15.71
C ASP A 54 5.72 -7.00 14.28
N ILE A 55 5.38 -8.23 13.87
CA ILE A 55 4.73 -8.49 12.58
C ILE A 55 3.34 -7.85 12.53
N ALA A 56 2.56 -7.93 13.62
CA ALA A 56 1.25 -7.30 13.67
C ALA A 56 1.34 -5.77 13.57
N ASN A 57 2.29 -5.15 14.26
CA ASN A 57 2.52 -3.70 14.21
C ASN A 57 2.98 -3.25 12.83
N ARG A 58 3.96 -3.94 12.23
CA ARG A 58 4.42 -3.66 10.85
C ARG A 58 3.33 -3.96 9.81
N GLY A 59 2.54 -5.00 10.02
CA GLY A 59 1.40 -5.34 9.16
C GLY A 59 0.31 -4.28 9.20
N SER A 60 0.09 -3.66 10.36
CA SER A 60 -0.88 -2.57 10.52
C SER A 60 -0.47 -1.33 9.72
N GLU A 61 0.82 -0.98 9.70
CA GLU A 61 1.35 0.09 8.86
C GLU A 61 1.05 -0.16 7.36
N ILE A 62 1.37 -1.37 6.87
CA ILE A 62 1.13 -1.74 5.48
C ILE A 62 -0.38 -1.81 5.17
N ALA A 63 -1.23 -2.22 6.12
CA ALA A 63 -2.67 -2.27 5.95
C ALA A 63 -3.29 -0.88 5.79
N ILE A 64 -2.85 0.09 6.60
CA ILE A 64 -3.31 1.49 6.48
C ILE A 64 -2.89 2.07 5.12
N LEU A 65 -1.65 1.80 4.68
CA LEU A 65 -1.16 2.20 3.36
C LEU A 65 -1.96 1.56 2.23
N ALA A 66 -2.30 0.27 2.36
CA ALA A 66 -3.11 -0.45 1.38
C ALA A 66 -4.50 0.18 1.24
N ILE A 67 -5.13 0.61 2.33
CA ILE A 67 -6.43 1.30 2.28
C ILE A 67 -6.29 2.62 1.49
N GLY A 68 -5.26 3.42 1.77
CA GLY A 68 -4.99 4.64 1.00
C GLY A 68 -4.79 4.36 -0.50
N MET A 69 -4.04 3.30 -0.81
CA MET A 69 -3.81 2.85 -2.18
C MET A 69 -5.05 2.33 -2.90
N THR A 70 -5.97 1.69 -2.18
CA THR A 70 -7.24 1.24 -2.79
C THR A 70 -8.13 2.42 -3.17
N LEU A 71 -8.14 3.48 -2.36
CA LEU A 71 -8.90 4.70 -2.66
C LEU A 71 -8.35 5.40 -3.91
N THR A 72 -7.02 5.52 -4.04
CA THR A 72 -6.41 6.15 -5.22
C THR A 72 -6.65 5.34 -6.49
N ILE A 73 -6.55 4.01 -6.44
CA ILE A 73 -6.85 3.14 -7.58
C ILE A 73 -8.31 3.27 -8.02
N ALA A 74 -9.24 3.33 -7.06
CA ALA A 74 -10.66 3.44 -7.36
C ALA A 74 -11.00 4.74 -8.10
N VAL A 75 -10.29 5.84 -7.81
CA VAL A 75 -10.52 7.15 -8.44
C VAL A 75 -9.76 7.31 -9.76
N SER A 76 -8.54 6.77 -9.86
CA SER A 76 -7.62 7.01 -10.99
C SER A 76 -7.64 5.93 -12.07
N ALA A 77 -8.32 4.79 -11.84
CA ALA A 77 -8.31 3.61 -12.71
C ALA A 77 -6.91 3.02 -12.99
N GLY A 78 -5.93 3.29 -12.12
CA GLY A 78 -4.55 2.81 -12.23
C GLY A 78 -3.83 2.80 -10.87
N THR A 79 -2.81 1.95 -10.74
CA THR A 79 -1.98 1.83 -9.53
C THR A 79 -0.97 2.97 -9.46
N ASP A 80 -1.15 3.89 -8.52
CA ASP A 80 -0.26 5.02 -8.36
C ASP A 80 1.01 4.62 -7.56
N ILE A 81 2.17 4.58 -8.20
CA ILE A 81 3.46 4.30 -7.53
C ILE A 81 3.92 5.53 -6.71
N SER A 82 3.45 6.73 -7.04
CA SER A 82 3.93 7.96 -6.43
C SER A 82 3.43 8.20 -5.00
N VAL A 83 2.44 7.47 -4.50
CA VAL A 83 2.09 7.54 -3.07
C VAL A 83 3.24 7.08 -2.17
N GLY A 84 4.09 6.17 -2.65
CA GLY A 84 5.26 5.69 -1.92
C GLY A 84 6.34 6.77 -1.84
N SER A 85 6.52 7.54 -2.91
CA SER A 85 7.46 8.68 -2.91
C SER A 85 6.95 9.83 -2.05
N VAL A 86 5.64 10.13 -2.07
CA VAL A 86 5.05 11.12 -1.17
C VAL A 86 5.17 10.69 0.30
N MET A 87 4.92 9.42 0.62
CA MET A 87 5.11 8.87 1.97
C MET A 87 6.57 9.02 2.44
N ALA A 88 7.53 8.66 1.59
CA ALA A 88 8.96 8.77 1.91
C ALA A 88 9.40 10.23 2.12
N LEU A 89 8.90 11.15 1.29
CA LEU A 89 9.17 12.58 1.40
C LEU A 89 8.59 13.16 2.70
N VAL A 90 7.33 12.85 3.00
CA VAL A 90 6.67 13.30 4.24
C VAL A 90 7.38 12.74 5.48
N ALA A 91 7.75 11.46 5.47
CA ALA A 91 8.49 10.85 6.58
C ALA A 91 9.86 11.52 6.77
N SER A 92 10.59 11.78 5.69
CA SER A 92 11.88 12.49 5.74
C SER A 92 11.74 13.92 6.28
N CYS A 93 10.76 14.68 5.78
CA CYS A 93 10.49 16.03 6.25
C CYS A 93 10.04 16.06 7.71
N CYS A 94 9.21 15.11 8.14
CA CYS A 94 8.78 14.94 9.52
C CYS A 94 9.98 14.66 10.42
N CYS A 95 10.78 13.64 10.13
CA CYS A 95 11.98 13.28 10.91
C CYS A 95 12.99 14.44 10.99
N THR A 96 13.23 15.12 9.85
CA THR A 96 14.12 16.28 9.79
C THR A 96 13.59 17.45 10.62
N SER A 97 12.27 17.63 10.66
CA SER A 97 11.62 18.67 11.46
C SER A 97 11.65 18.37 12.96
N LEU A 98 11.45 17.11 13.38
CA LEU A 98 11.49 16.74 14.80
C LEU A 98 12.90 16.76 15.41
N VAL A 99 13.90 16.26 14.68
CA VAL A 99 15.26 16.04 15.21
C VAL A 99 16.24 17.13 14.77
N GLY A 100 15.99 17.77 13.63
CA GLY A 100 16.88 18.72 12.97
C GLY A 100 17.62 18.12 11.78
N TYR A 101 18.26 18.97 10.98
CA TYR A 101 19.02 18.55 9.80
C TYR A 101 20.41 18.04 10.18
N GLY A 102 20.88 16.95 9.54
CA GLY A 102 22.25 16.45 9.68
C GLY A 102 22.55 15.62 10.94
N VAL A 103 21.53 15.17 11.66
CA VAL A 103 21.66 14.37 12.88
C VAL A 103 21.43 12.89 12.59
N SER A 104 22.50 12.10 12.69
CA SER A 104 22.47 10.65 12.45
C SER A 104 21.95 9.84 13.64
N SER A 105 21.90 10.44 14.84
CA SER A 105 21.36 9.82 16.05
C SER A 105 20.72 10.88 16.95
N ALA A 106 19.44 10.68 17.29
CA ALA A 106 18.60 11.61 18.03
C ALA A 106 18.59 11.25 19.53
N SER A 107 19.39 11.92 20.36
CA SER A 107 19.31 11.71 21.81
C SER A 107 18.14 12.46 22.46
N ALA A 108 17.59 13.48 21.80
CA ALA A 108 16.44 14.25 22.24
C ALA A 108 15.66 14.83 21.06
N VAL A 109 14.33 14.89 21.18
CA VAL A 109 13.45 15.50 20.19
C VAL A 109 13.45 17.02 20.40
N LYS A 110 13.77 17.81 19.37
CA LYS A 110 13.85 19.28 19.46
C LYS A 110 12.48 19.94 19.52
N HIS A 111 11.50 19.35 18.83
CA HIS A 111 10.13 19.84 18.75
C HIS A 111 9.14 18.82 19.31
N PRO A 112 7.99 19.26 19.87
CA PRO A 112 6.98 18.34 20.35
C PRO A 112 6.46 17.47 19.19
N ILE A 113 6.16 16.20 19.49
CA ILE A 113 5.72 15.21 18.49
C ILE A 113 4.48 15.70 17.72
N ILE A 114 3.61 16.44 18.40
CA ILE A 114 2.39 17.03 17.82
C ILE A 114 2.72 17.98 16.65
N PHE A 115 3.82 18.72 16.74
CA PHE A 115 4.26 19.64 15.68
C PHE A 115 4.69 18.85 14.45
N GLY A 116 5.46 17.78 14.65
CA GLY A 116 5.89 16.90 13.58
C GLY A 116 4.73 16.23 12.84
N VAL A 117 3.72 15.76 13.58
CA VAL A 117 2.50 15.18 12.99
C VAL A 117 1.74 16.21 12.16
N LEU A 118 1.51 17.41 12.69
CA LEU A 118 0.84 18.49 11.95
C LEU A 118 1.62 18.90 10.69
N PHE A 119 2.93 19.03 10.82
CA PHE A 119 3.81 19.37 9.70
C PHE A 119 3.80 18.28 8.61
N GLY A 120 3.83 17.01 9.01
CA GLY A 120 3.71 15.88 8.10
C GLY A 120 2.36 15.84 7.37
N ILE A 121 1.25 16.10 8.08
CA ILE A 121 -0.09 16.19 7.47
C ILE A 121 -0.16 17.34 6.46
N LEU A 122 0.41 18.50 6.78
CA LEU A 122 0.42 19.65 5.87
C LEU A 122 1.20 19.35 4.58
N ILE A 123 2.44 18.85 4.71
CA ILE A 123 3.28 18.51 3.55
C ILE A 123 2.64 17.39 2.73
N GLY A 124 2.14 16.35 3.40
CA GLY A 124 1.47 15.23 2.76
C GLY A 124 0.21 15.66 2.01
N GLY A 125 -0.56 16.58 2.59
CA GLY A 125 -1.72 17.18 1.95
C GLY A 125 -1.35 17.97 0.69
N ILE A 126 -0.32 18.82 0.76
CA ILE A 126 0.12 19.64 -0.38
C ILE A 126 0.67 18.75 -1.51
N CYS A 127 1.61 17.84 -1.19
CA CYS A 127 2.18 16.92 -2.17
C CYS A 127 1.14 15.96 -2.75
N GLY A 128 0.22 15.48 -1.91
CA GLY A 128 -0.90 14.63 -2.34
C GLY A 128 -1.87 15.36 -3.28
N CYS A 129 -2.21 16.62 -2.97
CA CYS A 129 -3.03 17.44 -3.86
C CYS A 129 -2.34 17.70 -5.20
N PHE A 130 -1.04 17.96 -5.19
CA PHE A 130 -0.26 18.14 -6.42
C PHE A 130 -0.26 16.87 -7.28
N ASN A 131 -0.08 15.71 -6.66
CA ASN A 131 -0.16 14.42 -7.35
C ASN A 131 -1.56 14.16 -7.94
N GLY A 132 -2.62 14.37 -7.15
CA GLY A 132 -4.00 14.26 -7.64
C GLY A 132 -4.32 15.23 -8.78
N PHE A 133 -3.78 16.45 -8.73
CA PHE A 133 -3.89 17.44 -9.80
C PHE A 133 -3.24 16.94 -11.08
N MET A 134 -1.99 16.44 -11.00
CA MET A 134 -1.29 15.88 -12.16
C MET A 134 -2.09 14.77 -12.83
N VAL A 135 -2.63 13.83 -12.04
CA VAL A 135 -3.47 12.73 -12.58
C VAL A 135 -4.72 13.30 -13.26
N SER A 136 -5.45 14.21 -12.63
CA SER A 136 -6.69 14.75 -13.20
C SER A 136 -6.47 15.52 -14.51
N VAL A 137 -5.39 16.30 -14.61
CA VAL A 137 -5.11 17.13 -15.81
C VAL A 137 -4.51 16.29 -16.93
N LEU A 138 -3.48 15.50 -16.64
CA LEU A 138 -2.81 14.68 -17.66
C LEU A 138 -3.73 13.56 -18.16
N MET A 139 -4.47 12.89 -17.28
CA MET A 139 -5.35 11.79 -17.69
C MET A 139 -6.54 12.28 -18.50
N VAL A 140 -7.14 13.44 -18.19
CA VAL A 140 -8.23 13.99 -19.01
C VAL A 140 -7.73 14.38 -20.41
N LEU A 141 -6.58 15.06 -20.50
CA LEU A 141 -5.97 15.42 -21.78
C LEU A 141 -5.59 14.16 -22.60
N TRP A 142 -4.97 13.18 -21.95
CA TRP A 142 -4.53 11.95 -22.61
C TRP A 142 -5.70 11.05 -22.99
N TYR A 143 -6.70 10.90 -22.13
CA TYR A 143 -7.90 10.08 -22.40
C TYR A 143 -8.71 10.63 -23.57
N GLN A 144 -8.87 11.96 -23.67
CA GLN A 144 -9.50 12.59 -24.83
C GLN A 144 -8.67 12.29 -26.09
N ASN A 145 -7.36 12.53 -26.07
CA ASN A 145 -6.49 12.30 -27.22
C ASN A 145 -6.44 10.83 -27.66
N LEU A 146 -6.42 9.89 -26.71
CA LEU A 146 -6.42 8.45 -26.96
C LEU A 146 -7.77 7.98 -27.51
N LYS A 147 -8.90 8.49 -26.99
CA LYS A 147 -10.23 8.21 -27.56
C LYS A 147 -10.32 8.69 -29.00
N TYR A 148 -9.84 9.90 -29.29
CA TYR A 148 -9.80 10.42 -30.67
C TYR A 148 -8.89 9.57 -31.57
N SER A 149 -7.70 9.16 -31.09
CA SER A 149 -6.80 8.28 -31.84
C SER A 149 -7.39 6.90 -32.11
N LEU A 150 -8.03 6.27 -31.13
CA LEU A 150 -8.69 4.97 -31.28
C LEU A 150 -9.95 5.06 -32.14
N TRP A 151 -10.71 6.15 -32.06
CA TRP A 151 -11.84 6.41 -32.96
C TRP A 151 -11.39 6.57 -34.41
N LEU A 152 -10.32 7.35 -34.65
CA LEU A 152 -9.73 7.52 -35.97
C LEU A 152 -9.18 6.20 -36.52
N ARG A 153 -8.48 5.42 -35.70
CA ARG A 153 -8.00 4.07 -36.09
C ARG A 153 -9.16 3.13 -36.41
N ARG A 154 -10.25 3.19 -35.65
CA ARG A 154 -11.45 2.37 -35.89
C ARG A 154 -12.18 2.78 -37.17
N LEU A 155 -12.33 4.08 -37.44
CA LEU A 155 -12.89 4.59 -38.69
C LEU A 155 -12.03 4.25 -39.91
N TYR A 156 -10.70 4.33 -39.77
CA TYR A 156 -9.76 3.93 -40.81
C TYR A 156 -9.84 2.42 -41.11
N PHE A 157 -10.00 1.60 -40.07
CA PHE A 157 -10.18 0.15 -40.21
C PHE A 157 -11.50 -0.21 -40.90
N ILE A 158 -12.59 0.50 -40.59
CA ILE A 158 -13.90 0.30 -41.25
C ILE A 158 -13.80 0.67 -42.74
N ARG A 159 -13.17 1.80 -43.08
CA ARG A 159 -12.95 2.18 -44.50
C ARG A 159 -12.06 1.22 -45.28
N LEU A 160 -11.15 0.51 -44.62
CA LEU A 160 -10.31 -0.50 -45.26
C LEU A 160 -11.04 -1.84 -45.48
N GLN A 161 -12.12 -2.10 -44.73
CA GLN A 161 -12.98 -3.28 -44.94
C GLN A 161 -14.01 -3.06 -46.06
N GLU A 162 -14.30 -1.80 -46.41
CA GLU A 162 -15.22 -1.42 -47.48
C GLU A 162 -14.55 -1.24 -48.86
N ARG A 163 -13.23 -1.48 -48.98
CA ARG A 163 -12.52 -1.53 -50.27
C ARG A 163 -12.04 -2.94 -50.56
#